data_AF-A0A4Q2XN41-F1
#
_entry.id   AF-A0A4Q2XN41-F1
#
_cell.length_a   1.000
_cell.length_b   1.000
_cell.length_c   1.000
_cell.angle_alpha   90.00
_cell.angle_beta   90.00
_cell.angle_gamma   90.00
#
_symmetry.space_group_name_H-M   'P 1'
#
loop_
_entity.id
_entity.type
_entity.pdbx_description
1 polymer ?
#
loop_
_entity_poly.entity_id
_entity_poly.type
_entity_poly.pdbx_seq_one_letter_code
_entity_poly.pdbx_strand_id
1 'polypeptide(L)'
;MKRLPFLLFVLSASASTVASGAEIPADQLQFFEARIRPVLAENCHRCHSESEGRSKGGLTLDTRQGWEKGGEHGPALKPGDPDGSLLIQAIRGTDPDFTMPPKDGKLSAVQIADLESWVKMGAPDPRTAPAAPTVAAGGPMTESMKAKAASHWAFQPLGKPE
;
A
#
# COMPACT_ATOMS: atom_id res chain seq x y z
N MET A 1 -13.96 58.25 -44.30
CA MET A 1 -14.20 58.13 -42.85
C MET A 1 -14.18 56.65 -42.49
N LYS A 2 -13.08 56.16 -41.91
CA LYS A 2 -12.81 54.73 -41.66
C LYS A 2 -13.43 54.34 -40.31
N ARG A 3 -14.33 53.35 -40.28
CA ARG A 3 -14.89 52.78 -39.04
C ARG A 3 -13.99 51.62 -38.58
N LEU A 4 -13.53 51.69 -37.34
CA LEU A 4 -12.62 50.74 -36.69
C LEU A 4 -13.41 49.55 -36.13
N PRO A 5 -12.98 48.29 -36.31
CA PRO A 5 -13.68 47.13 -35.77
C PRO A 5 -13.36 46.94 -34.28
N PHE A 6 -14.41 46.73 -33.50
CA PHE A 6 -14.34 46.47 -32.05
C PHE A 6 -13.92 45.00 -31.84
N LEU A 7 -12.67 44.79 -31.41
CA LEU A 7 -12.15 43.49 -31.00
C LEU A 7 -12.70 43.13 -29.61
N LEU A 8 -13.68 42.22 -29.57
CA LEU A 8 -14.15 41.58 -28.35
C LEU A 8 -13.17 40.47 -27.94
N PHE A 9 -12.35 40.77 -26.94
CA PHE A 9 -11.46 39.80 -26.29
C PHE A 9 -12.28 38.99 -25.27
N VAL A 10 -12.65 37.75 -25.63
CA VAL A 10 -13.36 36.84 -24.71
C VAL A 10 -12.33 36.23 -23.76
N LEU A 11 -12.34 36.69 -22.51
CA LEU A 11 -11.50 36.18 -21.43
C LEU A 11 -12.09 34.85 -20.94
N SER A 12 -11.55 33.72 -21.44
CA SER A 12 -11.94 32.39 -20.98
C SER A 12 -11.37 32.14 -19.57
N ALA A 13 -12.24 32.10 -18.58
CA ALA A 13 -11.90 31.74 -17.20
C ALA A 13 -11.83 30.21 -17.08
N SER A 14 -10.61 29.66 -17.04
CA SER A 14 -10.39 28.25 -16.71
C SER A 14 -10.64 28.01 -15.22
N ALA A 15 -11.75 27.35 -14.89
CA ALA A 15 -11.99 26.84 -13.55
C ALA A 15 -11.12 25.58 -13.32
N SER A 16 -10.06 25.73 -12.54
CA SER A 16 -9.25 24.60 -12.06
C SER A 16 -10.02 23.84 -11.01
N THR A 17 -10.58 22.68 -11.38
CA THR A 17 -11.12 21.72 -10.41
C THR A 17 -9.97 21.11 -9.62
N VAL A 18 -9.88 21.44 -8.33
CA VAL A 18 -8.95 20.79 -7.40
C VAL A 18 -9.47 19.37 -7.18
N ALA A 19 -8.76 18.36 -7.68
CA ALA A 19 -9.08 16.97 -7.42
C ALA A 19 -8.81 16.67 -5.93
N SER A 20 -9.87 16.49 -5.15
CA SER A 20 -9.77 16.03 -3.77
C SER A 20 -9.28 14.59 -3.79
N GLY A 21 -8.04 14.34 -3.35
CA GLY A 21 -7.56 12.98 -3.10
C GLY A 21 -8.45 12.36 -2.03
N ALA A 22 -9.19 11.30 -2.40
CA ALA A 22 -10.08 10.63 -1.47
C ALA A 22 -9.27 10.03 -0.31
N GLU A 23 -9.51 10.53 0.90
CA GLU A 23 -8.93 9.99 2.12
C GLU A 23 -9.52 8.60 2.38
N ILE A 24 -8.67 7.63 2.76
CA ILE A 24 -9.12 6.27 3.08
C ILE A 24 -9.97 6.33 4.36
N PRO A 25 -11.22 5.83 4.35
CA PRO A 25 -12.06 5.77 5.54
C PRO A 25 -11.38 5.02 6.69
N ALA A 26 -11.59 5.47 7.94
CA ALA A 26 -10.88 4.93 9.11
C ALA A 26 -11.12 3.42 9.34
N ASP A 27 -12.33 2.94 9.04
CA ASP A 27 -12.69 1.52 9.10
C ASP A 27 -11.95 0.69 8.04
N GLN A 28 -11.82 1.21 6.82
CA GLN A 28 -11.05 0.58 5.75
C GLN A 28 -9.55 0.54 6.05
N LEU A 29 -9.02 1.62 6.64
CA LEU A 29 -7.65 1.67 7.12
C LEU A 29 -7.42 0.62 8.21
N GLN A 30 -8.30 0.54 9.21
CA GLN A 30 -8.22 -0.46 10.25
C GLN A 30 -8.29 -1.88 9.68
N PHE A 31 -9.17 -2.13 8.71
CA PHE A 31 -9.27 -3.42 8.03
C PHE A 31 -7.96 -3.77 7.33
N PHE A 32 -7.38 -2.84 6.57
CA PHE A 32 -6.09 -3.06 5.90
C PHE A 32 -4.99 -3.42 6.92
N GLU A 33 -4.84 -2.63 7.98
CA GLU A 33 -3.80 -2.83 8.98
C GLU A 33 -3.97 -4.14 9.76
N ALA A 34 -5.20 -4.49 10.13
CA ALA A 34 -5.47 -5.66 10.97
C ALA A 34 -5.59 -6.98 10.17
N ARG A 35 -6.04 -6.93 8.92
CA ARG A 35 -6.41 -8.12 8.13
C ARG A 35 -5.52 -8.35 6.93
N ILE A 36 -5.05 -7.29 6.28
CA ILE A 36 -4.37 -7.39 4.98
C ILE A 36 -2.87 -7.31 5.11
N ARG A 37 -2.35 -6.30 5.83
CA ARG A 37 -0.92 -6.10 6.00
C ARG A 37 -0.21 -7.35 6.56
N PRO A 38 -0.72 -8.06 7.59
CA PRO A 38 -0.07 -9.26 8.10
C PRO A 38 0.00 -10.37 7.03
N VAL A 39 -1.08 -10.56 6.27
CA VAL A 39 -1.14 -11.58 5.22
C VAL A 39 -0.13 -11.30 4.13
N LEU A 40 -0.02 -10.06 3.66
CA LEU A 40 0.96 -9.65 2.65
C LEU A 40 2.39 -9.85 3.17
N ALA A 41 2.66 -9.42 4.41
CA ALA A 41 3.98 -9.54 5.02
C ALA A 41 4.43 -11.00 5.19
N GLU A 42 3.56 -11.85 5.72
CA GLU A 42 3.90 -13.24 6.05
C GLU A 42 3.92 -14.16 4.82
N ASN A 43 3.04 -13.93 3.85
CA ASN A 43 2.78 -14.89 2.78
C ASN A 43 3.23 -14.41 1.39
N CYS A 44 3.39 -13.09 1.18
CA CYS A 44 3.63 -12.54 -0.15
C CYS A 44 5.04 -11.94 -0.31
N HIS A 45 5.53 -11.18 0.67
CA HIS A 45 6.75 -10.35 0.52
C HIS A 45 8.01 -11.16 0.21
N ARG A 46 8.12 -12.40 0.71
CA ARG A 46 9.26 -13.31 0.43
C ARG A 46 9.58 -13.45 -1.07
N CYS A 47 8.59 -13.29 -1.94
CA CYS A 47 8.75 -13.38 -3.39
C CYS A 47 8.36 -12.09 -4.15
N HIS A 48 7.59 -11.20 -3.51
CA HIS A 48 7.00 -9.99 -4.11
C HIS A 48 7.24 -8.77 -3.21
N SER A 49 8.50 -8.40 -3.00
CA SER A 49 8.94 -7.28 -2.18
C SER A 49 9.96 -6.42 -2.93
N GLU A 50 9.61 -5.15 -3.15
CA GLU A 50 10.51 -4.13 -3.68
C GLU A 50 11.67 -3.87 -2.72
N SER A 51 11.38 -3.76 -1.41
CA SER A 51 12.38 -3.51 -0.36
C SER A 51 13.44 -4.61 -0.25
N GLU A 52 13.09 -5.85 -0.60
CA GLU A 52 14.02 -6.99 -0.59
C GLU A 52 14.59 -7.33 -1.99
N GLY A 53 14.28 -6.52 -3.02
CA GLY A 53 14.71 -6.76 -4.39
C GLY A 53 14.12 -8.04 -5.00
N ARG A 54 12.93 -8.45 -4.55
CA ARG A 54 12.23 -9.67 -4.98
C ARG A 54 10.99 -9.31 -5.79
N SER A 55 11.02 -9.54 -7.09
CA SER A 55 9.91 -9.20 -7.99
C SER A 55 9.56 -10.39 -8.89
N LYS A 56 9.17 -11.52 -8.30
CA LYS A 56 8.79 -12.70 -9.09
C LYS A 56 7.62 -12.34 -10.01
N GLY A 57 7.74 -12.66 -11.31
CA GLY A 57 6.76 -12.27 -12.32
C GLY A 57 6.61 -10.75 -12.49
N GLY A 58 7.64 -9.97 -12.15
CA GLY A 58 7.64 -8.51 -12.20
C GLY A 58 6.77 -7.82 -11.15
N LEU A 59 6.17 -8.55 -10.22
CA LEU A 59 5.20 -8.05 -9.24
C LEU A 59 5.83 -7.82 -7.86
N THR A 60 5.51 -6.68 -7.24
CA THR A 60 5.79 -6.37 -5.83
C THR A 60 4.49 -6.02 -5.09
N LEU A 61 4.38 -6.41 -3.82
CA LEU A 61 3.16 -6.31 -3.00
C LEU A 61 3.38 -5.58 -1.66
N ASP A 62 4.62 -5.21 -1.36
CA ASP A 62 5.01 -4.48 -0.15
C ASP A 62 4.74 -2.97 -0.23
N THR A 63 4.49 -2.45 -1.42
CA THR A 63 4.08 -1.06 -1.69
C THR A 63 2.75 -0.99 -2.42
N ARG A 64 2.05 0.15 -2.28
CA ARG A 64 0.84 0.42 -3.07
C ARG A 64 1.14 0.49 -4.57
N GLN A 65 2.18 1.25 -4.92
CA GLN A 65 2.60 1.45 -6.30
C GLN A 65 2.99 0.13 -6.98
N GLY A 66 3.57 -0.81 -6.23
CA GLY A 66 3.94 -2.13 -6.74
C GLY A 66 2.77 -2.91 -7.30
N TRP A 67 1.69 -3.03 -6.52
CA TRP A 67 0.50 -3.78 -6.99
C TRP A 67 -0.31 -2.99 -8.01
N GLU A 68 -0.33 -1.65 -7.94
CA GLU A 68 -0.97 -0.78 -8.95
C GLU A 68 -0.29 -0.89 -10.32
N LYS A 69 1.04 -1.01 -10.34
CA LYS A 69 1.82 -1.25 -11.57
C LYS A 69 1.53 -2.62 -12.17
N GLY A 70 1.31 -3.63 -11.32
CA GLY A 70 1.12 -5.02 -11.73
C GLY A 70 2.43 -5.72 -12.10
N GLY A 71 2.31 -6.89 -12.73
CA GLY A 71 3.43 -7.74 -13.13
C GLY A 71 3.47 -8.02 -14.63
N GLU A 72 4.26 -9.00 -15.02
CA GLU A 72 4.45 -9.43 -16.42
C GLU A 72 3.15 -9.91 -17.08
N HIS A 73 2.20 -10.39 -16.29
CA HIS A 73 0.88 -10.85 -16.75
C HIS A 73 -0.19 -9.73 -16.74
N GLY A 74 0.20 -8.49 -16.42
CA GLY A 74 -0.68 -7.33 -16.35
C GLY A 74 -1.08 -6.94 -14.92
N PRO A 75 -2.23 -6.26 -14.74
CA PRO A 75 -2.67 -5.78 -13.45
C PRO A 75 -2.83 -6.93 -12.45
N ALA A 76 -2.19 -6.81 -11.28
CA ALA A 76 -2.31 -7.81 -10.22
C ALA A 76 -3.70 -7.78 -9.58
N LEU A 77 -4.24 -6.57 -9.44
CA LEU A 77 -5.54 -6.29 -8.81
C LEU A 77 -6.38 -5.38 -9.72
N LYS A 78 -7.68 -5.62 -9.70
CA LYS A 78 -8.71 -4.72 -10.22
C LYS A 78 -9.55 -4.24 -9.05
N PRO A 79 -9.34 -3.00 -8.57
CA PRO A 79 -10.14 -2.43 -7.49
C PRO A 79 -11.64 -2.57 -7.76
N GLY A 80 -12.37 -3.17 -6.82
CA GLY A 80 -13.81 -3.45 -6.92
C GLY A 80 -14.17 -4.78 -7.60
N ASP A 81 -13.22 -5.49 -8.20
CA ASP A 81 -13.44 -6.73 -8.96
C ASP A 81 -12.47 -7.85 -8.53
N PRO A 82 -12.80 -8.60 -7.46
CA PRO A 82 -12.00 -9.73 -7.01
C PRO A 82 -11.88 -10.84 -8.06
N ASP A 83 -12.94 -11.13 -8.81
CA ASP A 83 -12.93 -12.25 -9.77
C ASP A 83 -12.09 -11.94 -11.01
N GLY A 84 -12.02 -10.67 -11.42
CA GLY A 84 -11.13 -10.21 -12.48
C GLY A 84 -9.69 -9.91 -12.03
N SER A 85 -9.34 -10.12 -10.76
CA SER A 85 -8.01 -9.84 -10.20
C SER A 85 -7.10 -11.08 -10.22
N LEU A 86 -5.94 -10.97 -10.90
CA LEU A 86 -5.00 -12.09 -11.04
C LEU A 86 -4.45 -12.60 -9.71
N LEU A 87 -4.19 -11.70 -8.74
CA LEU A 87 -3.72 -12.11 -7.41
C LEU A 87 -4.76 -13.01 -6.72
N ILE A 88 -6.04 -12.66 -6.81
CA ILE A 88 -7.14 -13.43 -6.20
C ILE A 88 -7.26 -14.80 -6.86
N GLN A 89 -7.17 -14.87 -8.18
CA GLN A 89 -7.17 -16.14 -8.92
C GLN A 89 -5.99 -17.03 -8.48
N ALA A 90 -4.79 -16.46 -8.35
CA ALA A 90 -3.60 -17.20 -7.96
C ALA A 90 -3.67 -17.78 -6.54
N ILE A 91 -4.22 -17.03 -5.58
CA ILE A 91 -4.32 -17.49 -4.17
C ILE A 91 -5.47 -18.48 -3.93
N ARG A 92 -6.49 -18.48 -4.79
CA ARG A 92 -7.55 -19.52 -4.76
C ARG A 92 -6.98 -20.90 -5.12
N GLY A 93 -5.90 -20.93 -5.90
CA GLY A 93 -5.19 -22.15 -6.27
C GLY A 93 -6.02 -23.09 -7.14
N THR A 94 -6.89 -22.54 -7.99
CA THR A 94 -7.72 -23.31 -8.93
C THR A 94 -6.94 -23.78 -10.15
N ASP A 95 -5.82 -23.11 -10.46
CA ASP A 95 -4.88 -23.48 -11.52
C ASP A 95 -3.52 -23.86 -10.88
N PRO A 96 -3.08 -25.13 -10.96
CA PRO A 96 -1.83 -25.57 -10.36
C PRO A 96 -0.59 -24.90 -10.97
N ASP A 97 -0.65 -24.46 -12.22
CA ASP A 97 0.45 -23.78 -12.91
C ASP A 97 0.48 -22.27 -12.58
N PHE A 98 -0.62 -21.75 -12.04
CA PHE A 98 -0.78 -20.35 -11.62
C PHE A 98 -1.26 -20.24 -10.17
N THR A 99 -0.62 -20.98 -9.26
CA THR A 99 -0.92 -20.94 -7.82
C THR A 99 0.14 -20.16 -7.04
N MET A 100 -0.32 -19.34 -6.10
CA MET A 100 0.53 -18.66 -5.11
C MET A 100 -0.01 -18.86 -3.70
N PRO A 101 0.85 -19.08 -2.68
CA PRO A 101 2.29 -19.29 -2.76
C PRO A 101 2.70 -20.66 -3.35
N PRO A 102 3.89 -20.79 -3.97
CA PRO A 102 4.32 -21.99 -4.73
C PRO A 102 4.80 -23.19 -3.88
N LYS A 103 4.76 -23.11 -2.54
CA LYS A 103 5.08 -24.19 -1.59
C LYS A 103 3.94 -24.28 -0.56
N ASP A 104 3.94 -25.27 0.33
CA ASP A 104 2.92 -25.64 1.34
C ASP A 104 2.25 -24.51 2.19
N GLY A 105 2.60 -23.24 2.00
CA GLY A 105 1.93 -22.08 2.57
C GLY A 105 0.65 -21.69 1.84
N LYS A 106 -0.31 -22.61 1.70
CA LYS A 106 -1.66 -22.26 1.24
C LYS A 106 -2.29 -21.31 2.26
N LEU A 107 -2.85 -20.20 1.78
CA LEU A 107 -3.60 -19.29 2.64
C LEU A 107 -4.83 -20.02 3.20
N SER A 108 -5.18 -19.70 4.45
CA SER A 108 -6.45 -20.13 5.02
C SER A 108 -7.63 -19.51 4.25
N ALA A 109 -8.79 -20.16 4.30
CA ALA A 109 -10.01 -19.63 3.68
C ALA A 109 -10.36 -18.21 4.18
N VAL A 110 -10.06 -17.92 5.46
CA VAL A 110 -10.27 -16.60 6.05
C VAL A 110 -9.35 -15.55 5.43
N GLN A 111 -8.06 -15.86 5.24
CA GLN A 111 -7.12 -14.93 4.62
C GLN A 111 -7.47 -14.67 3.15
N ILE A 112 -7.94 -15.69 2.42
CA ILE A 112 -8.43 -15.51 1.05
C ILE A 112 -9.66 -14.59 1.05
N ALA A 113 -10.64 -14.84 1.93
CA ALA A 113 -11.84 -14.01 2.04
C ALA A 113 -11.53 -12.55 2.46
N ASP A 114 -10.54 -12.34 3.33
CA ASP A 114 -10.08 -11.01 3.71
C ASP A 114 -9.49 -10.27 2.50
N LEU A 115 -8.63 -10.93 1.71
CA LEU A 115 -8.04 -10.37 0.49
C LEU A 115 -9.10 -10.07 -0.58
N GLU A 116 -10.07 -10.96 -0.78
CA GLU A 116 -11.21 -10.71 -1.67
C GLU A 116 -12.03 -9.49 -1.23
N SER A 117 -12.30 -9.38 0.07
CA SER A 117 -13.03 -8.25 0.64
C SER A 117 -12.26 -6.94 0.47
N TRP A 118 -10.94 -6.97 0.68
CA TRP A 118 -10.08 -5.82 0.44
C TRP A 118 -10.14 -5.33 -1.01
N VAL A 119 -10.03 -6.25 -1.97
CA VAL A 119 -10.16 -5.90 -3.40
C VAL A 119 -11.54 -5.33 -3.69
N LYS A 120 -12.60 -5.95 -3.16
CA LYS A 120 -13.99 -5.48 -3.32
C LYS A 120 -14.21 -4.06 -2.80
N MET A 121 -13.52 -3.66 -1.74
CA MET A 121 -13.56 -2.29 -1.20
C MET A 121 -12.79 -1.26 -2.05
N GLY A 122 -12.15 -1.70 -3.14
CA GLY A 122 -11.31 -0.85 -3.98
C GLY A 122 -9.83 -0.90 -3.61
N ALA A 123 -9.40 -1.93 -2.87
CA ALA A 123 -8.02 -2.12 -2.40
C ALA A 123 -7.44 -0.90 -1.67
N PRO A 124 -8.12 -0.36 -0.63
CA PRO A 124 -7.60 0.76 0.14
C PRO A 124 -6.24 0.41 0.74
N ASP A 125 -5.22 1.21 0.42
CA ASP A 125 -3.84 0.97 0.82
C ASP A 125 -3.17 2.29 1.26
N PRO A 126 -2.79 2.41 2.54
CA PRO A 126 -2.16 3.61 3.08
C PRO A 126 -0.67 3.75 2.69
N ARG A 127 -0.07 2.76 2.04
CA ARG A 127 1.37 2.73 1.71
C ARG A 127 1.70 3.54 0.45
N THR A 128 1.41 4.84 0.49
CA THR A 128 1.59 5.77 -0.65
C THR A 128 3.03 6.25 -0.83
N ALA A 129 3.89 6.07 0.18
CA ALA A 129 5.33 6.33 0.06
C ALA A 129 6.03 5.13 -0.61
N PRO A 130 7.13 5.36 -1.35
CA PRO A 130 7.99 4.27 -1.84
C PRO A 130 8.41 3.37 -0.68
N ALA A 131 8.62 2.07 -0.94
CA ALA A 131 9.12 1.13 0.06
C ALA A 131 10.37 1.71 0.71
N ALA A 132 10.30 2.03 2.00
CA ALA A 132 11.51 2.32 2.74
C ALA A 132 12.36 1.05 2.71
N PRO A 133 13.67 1.14 2.39
CA PRO A 133 14.54 -0.01 2.57
C PRO A 133 14.41 -0.47 4.01
N THR A 134 14.38 -1.79 4.23
CA THR A 134 14.44 -2.38 5.57
C THR A 134 15.76 -1.97 6.20
N VAL A 135 15.77 -0.80 6.85
CA VAL A 135 16.72 -0.55 7.92
C VAL A 135 16.40 -1.62 8.94
N ALA A 136 17.35 -2.55 9.13
CA ALA A 136 17.27 -3.49 10.24
C ALA A 136 16.82 -2.72 11.49
N ALA A 137 16.02 -3.35 12.35
CA ALA A 137 15.44 -2.77 13.57
C ALA A 137 16.46 -2.28 14.63
N GLY A 138 17.67 -1.88 14.21
CA GLY A 138 18.73 -1.25 14.97
C GLY A 138 19.54 -0.23 14.15
N GLY A 139 18.93 0.46 13.18
CA GLY A 139 19.55 1.65 12.58
C GLY A 139 19.93 2.68 13.66
N PRO A 140 20.99 3.50 13.46
CA PRO A 140 21.47 4.39 14.50
C PRO A 140 20.36 5.36 14.92
N MET A 141 20.06 5.35 16.22
CA MET A 141 19.06 6.23 16.82
C MET A 141 19.47 7.68 16.57
N THR A 142 18.58 8.47 15.96
CA THR A 142 18.85 9.89 15.73
C THR A 142 19.00 10.61 17.06
N GLU A 143 19.72 11.72 17.09
CA GLU A 143 19.96 12.46 18.34
C GLU A 143 18.66 12.96 18.99
N SER A 144 17.66 13.29 18.16
CA SER A 144 16.31 13.63 18.61
C SER A 144 15.59 12.43 19.26
N MET A 145 15.74 11.23 18.69
CA MET A 145 15.18 10.01 19.27
C MET A 145 15.88 9.65 20.58
N LYS A 146 17.20 9.86 20.67
CA LYS A 146 17.98 9.66 21.90
C LYS A 146 17.57 10.61 23.02
N ALA A 147 17.36 11.89 22.71
CA ALA A 147 16.85 12.86 23.67
C ALA A 147 15.44 12.50 24.19
N LYS A 148 14.56 12.01 23.31
CA LYS A 148 13.21 11.57 23.70
C LYS A 148 13.21 10.29 24.54
N ALA A 149 14.07 9.32 24.22
CA ALA A 149 14.21 8.11 25.03
C ALA A 149 14.76 8.43 26.42
N ALA A 150 15.76 9.33 26.51
CA ALA A 150 16.37 9.74 27.77
C ALA A 150 15.42 10.51 28.70
N SER A 151 14.34 11.09 28.18
CA SER A 151 13.32 11.81 28.96
C SER A 151 12.09 10.96 29.28
N HIS A 152 12.05 9.69 28.85
CA HIS A 152 10.93 8.81 29.19
C HIS A 152 11.03 8.38 30.67
N TRP A 153 9.87 8.34 31.34
CA TRP A 153 9.75 8.07 32.78
C TRP A 153 10.41 6.75 33.20
N ALA A 154 10.34 5.72 32.34
CA ALA A 154 10.91 4.40 32.61
C ALA A 154 12.45 4.37 32.66
N PHE A 155 13.11 5.41 32.14
CA PHE A 155 14.57 5.54 32.14
C PHE A 155 15.06 6.63 33.10
N GLN A 156 14.17 7.21 33.92
CA GLN A 156 14.59 8.14 34.95
C GLN A 156 15.16 7.37 36.16
N PRO A 157 16.23 7.87 36.79
CA PRO A 157 16.74 7.26 38.02
C PRO A 157 15.68 7.34 39.11
N LEU A 158 15.47 6.23 39.82
CA LEU A 158 14.60 6.21 40.99
C LEU A 158 15.20 7.13 42.07
N GLY A 159 14.40 8.07 42.57
CA GLY A 159 14.77 8.90 43.71
C GLY A 159 15.07 8.03 44.93
N LYS A 160 16.02 8.45 45.77
CA LYS A 160 16.28 7.76 47.03
C LYS A 160 15.05 7.91 47.93
N PRO A 161 14.56 6.83 48.55
CA PRO A 161 13.54 6.95 49.58
C PRO A 161 14.12 7.70 50.79
N GLU A 162 13.29 8.52 51.43
CA GLU A 162 13.62 9.27 52.65
C GLU A 162 13.80 8.37 53.88
#